data_AF-A0A7Y4X9V5-F1
#
_entry.id   AF-A0A7Y4X9V5-F1
#
_cell.length_a   1.000
_cell.length_b   1.000
_cell.length_c   1.000
_cell.angle_alpha   90.00
_cell.angle_beta   90.00
_cell.angle_gamma   90.00
#
_symmetry.space_group_name_H-M   'P 1'
#
loop_
_entity.id
_entity.type
_entity.pdbx_description
1 polymer ?
#
loop_
_entity_poly.entity_id
_entity_poly.type
_entity_poly.pdbx_seq_one_letter_code
_entity_poly.pdbx_strand_id
1 'polypeptide(L)'
;MKNNELYLKSGMNGLHEPAVWEGAPTTPHHATHATTPFRPAATGDVMSATVNGNVAWRGSKTLRHNNESTPLAKLVRQRLGEMGIKQSEFCRAHRFDQGLLSKIQNSVITNLSLESVLRLSVGLSVPPEEILALLDRMDLHDLVLQAYSAEFTAKKAEK
;
A
#
# COMPACT_ATOMS: atom_id res chain seq x y z
N MET A 1 -23.02 -44.64 -5.36
CA MET A 1 -24.15 -44.03 -6.10
C MET A 1 -25.43 -44.21 -5.30
N LYS A 2 -25.81 -43.21 -4.49
CA LYS A 2 -27.17 -43.06 -3.94
C LYS A 2 -27.45 -41.56 -3.84
N ASN A 3 -28.49 -41.16 -4.57
CA ASN A 3 -29.02 -39.81 -4.72
C ASN A 3 -29.65 -39.32 -3.41
N ASN A 4 -29.62 -38.01 -3.19
CA ASN A 4 -30.72 -37.30 -2.55
C ASN A 4 -30.70 -35.84 -3.01
N GLU A 5 -31.51 -35.57 -4.04
CA GLU A 5 -32.12 -34.26 -4.24
C GLU A 5 -33.06 -33.97 -3.08
N LEU A 6 -33.05 -32.74 -2.56
CA LEU A 6 -34.26 -32.12 -2.03
C LEU A 6 -34.21 -30.62 -2.31
N TYR A 7 -34.86 -30.32 -3.43
CA TYR A 7 -35.42 -29.04 -3.82
C TYR A 7 -36.33 -28.49 -2.71
N LEU A 8 -36.15 -27.22 -2.33
CA LEU A 8 -37.25 -26.39 -1.80
C LEU A 8 -37.07 -24.95 -2.28
N LYS A 9 -37.97 -24.58 -3.19
CA LYS A 9 -38.31 -23.26 -3.69
C LYS A 9 -39.08 -22.45 -2.63
N SER A 10 -39.13 -21.13 -2.88
CA SER A 10 -40.09 -20.11 -2.41
C SER A 10 -39.50 -19.16 -1.35
N GLY A 11 -39.67 -17.84 -1.43
CA GLY A 11 -40.49 -17.05 -2.33
C GLY A 11 -40.17 -15.55 -2.17
N MET A 12 -40.61 -14.79 -3.17
CA MET A 12 -40.52 -13.34 -3.29
C MET A 12 -41.35 -12.60 -2.23
N ASN A 13 -40.94 -11.37 -1.91
CA ASN A 13 -41.77 -10.13 -1.85
C ASN A 13 -41.32 -9.20 -0.72
N GLY A 14 -41.18 -7.91 -1.03
CA GLY A 14 -40.99 -6.87 0.00
C GLY A 14 -40.47 -5.53 -0.52
N LEU A 15 -41.22 -4.88 -1.40
CA LEU A 15 -41.13 -3.44 -1.70
C LEU A 15 -41.74 -2.63 -0.55
N HIS A 16 -41.03 -1.61 -0.04
CA HIS A 16 -41.45 -0.34 0.63
C HIS A 16 -40.29 0.09 1.55
N GLU A 17 -39.89 1.34 1.75
CA GLU A 17 -40.24 2.68 1.28
C GLU A 17 -39.12 3.60 1.85
N PRO A 18 -38.72 4.71 1.19
CA PRO A 18 -37.73 5.65 1.73
C PRO A 18 -38.37 6.77 2.57
N ALA A 19 -37.88 7.00 3.78
CA ALA A 19 -38.18 8.19 4.59
C ALA A 19 -37.05 9.22 4.44
N VAL A 20 -37.29 10.34 3.73
CA VAL A 20 -37.73 11.67 4.25
C VAL A 20 -36.64 12.42 5.02
N TRP A 21 -36.15 13.51 4.43
CA TRP A 21 -36.37 14.87 4.97
C TRP A 21 -36.03 15.94 3.91
N GLU A 22 -37.08 16.62 3.44
CA GLU A 22 -36.99 17.93 2.79
C GLU A 22 -37.05 19.02 3.87
N GLY A 23 -36.25 20.06 3.70
CA GLY A 23 -36.24 21.24 4.56
C GLY A 23 -35.31 22.33 4.02
N ALA A 24 -35.74 23.03 2.98
CA ALA A 24 -35.24 24.36 2.62
C ALA A 24 -35.77 25.41 3.63
N PRO A 25 -35.18 26.61 3.82
CA PRO A 25 -35.29 27.68 2.81
C PRO A 25 -34.17 28.77 2.74
N THR A 26 -33.99 29.33 1.53
CA THR A 26 -33.76 30.77 1.15
C THR A 26 -32.71 31.67 1.86
N THR A 27 -31.64 32.05 1.10
CA THR A 27 -31.08 33.40 0.71
C THR A 27 -31.07 34.61 1.70
N PRO A 28 -30.40 35.78 1.45
CA PRO A 28 -29.24 36.21 0.58
C PRO A 28 -28.24 37.22 1.27
N HIS A 29 -27.27 37.76 0.48
CA HIS A 29 -26.39 38.97 0.69
C HIS A 29 -25.11 38.77 1.55
N HIS A 30 -23.90 39.32 1.29
CA HIS A 30 -23.43 40.45 0.46
C HIS A 30 -21.88 40.37 0.25
N ALA A 31 -21.40 40.93 -0.87
CA ALA A 31 -20.08 41.52 -1.25
C ALA A 31 -18.79 41.21 -0.43
N THR A 32 -17.59 41.11 -1.01
CA THR A 32 -16.75 42.27 -1.41
C THR A 32 -15.44 41.81 -2.10
N HIS A 33 -15.21 42.26 -3.34
CA HIS A 33 -13.97 42.58 -4.07
C HIS A 33 -12.63 41.87 -3.79
N ALA A 34 -12.02 41.32 -4.86
CA ALA A 34 -10.56 41.31 -5.04
C ALA A 34 -10.19 41.35 -6.54
N THR A 35 -9.94 42.58 -7.00
CA THR A 35 -8.90 43.06 -7.93
C THR A 35 -8.27 42.08 -8.94
N THR A 36 -8.48 42.44 -10.21
CA THR A 36 -7.80 42.02 -11.44
C THR A 36 -6.27 42.09 -11.38
N PRO A 37 -5.58 41.31 -12.24
CA PRO A 37 -4.67 42.00 -13.15
C PRO A 37 -4.79 41.53 -14.61
N PHE A 38 -4.84 42.53 -15.48
CA PHE A 38 -4.27 42.61 -16.83
C PHE A 38 -4.08 41.31 -17.62
N ARG A 39 -4.85 41.16 -18.70
CA ARG A 39 -4.55 40.26 -19.81
C ARG A 39 -4.57 41.09 -21.11
N PRO A 40 -3.45 41.27 -21.81
CA PRO A 40 -3.46 41.97 -23.10
C PRO A 40 -4.09 41.05 -24.15
N ALA A 41 -5.01 41.63 -24.92
CA ALA A 41 -5.52 41.05 -26.15
C ALA A 41 -4.43 41.11 -27.23
N ALA A 42 -4.06 39.96 -27.79
CA ALA A 42 -3.45 39.86 -29.09
C ALA A 42 -4.20 38.80 -29.89
N THR A 43 -4.93 39.31 -30.85
CA THR A 43 -5.50 38.66 -32.04
C THR A 43 -4.48 37.82 -32.80
N GLY A 44 -4.96 36.71 -33.39
CA GLY A 44 -4.50 36.29 -34.72
C GLY A 44 -3.78 34.96 -34.82
N ASP A 45 -4.47 34.03 -35.48
CA ASP A 45 -3.95 33.01 -36.41
C ASP A 45 -3.46 31.62 -35.93
N VAL A 46 -4.39 30.67 -36.10
CA VAL A 46 -4.25 29.39 -36.83
C VAL A 46 -2.85 28.76 -36.88
N MET A 47 -2.63 27.70 -36.11
CA MET A 47 -2.07 26.43 -36.62
C MET A 47 -2.48 25.26 -35.72
N SER A 48 -3.20 24.32 -36.33
CA SER A 48 -3.46 22.98 -35.82
C SER A 48 -2.13 22.24 -35.66
N ALA A 49 -1.83 21.81 -34.44
CA ALA A 49 -0.77 20.86 -34.17
C ALA A 49 -1.27 19.82 -33.17
N THR A 50 -1.63 18.66 -33.70
CA THR A 50 -1.78 17.41 -32.95
C THR A 50 -0.45 17.10 -32.27
N VAL A 51 -0.28 17.51 -31.01
CA VAL A 51 0.83 17.07 -30.17
C VAL A 51 0.43 15.79 -29.47
N ASN A 52 0.89 14.69 -30.08
CA ASN A 52 0.97 13.37 -29.48
C ASN A 52 1.60 13.45 -28.09
N GLY A 53 0.97 12.73 -27.16
CA GLY A 53 1.48 12.52 -25.82
C GLY A 53 2.87 11.90 -25.86
N ASN A 54 3.86 12.67 -25.43
CA ASN A 54 5.13 12.15 -24.92
C ASN A 54 5.35 12.82 -23.57
N VAL A 55 4.69 12.29 -22.54
CA VAL A 55 5.12 12.50 -21.16
C VAL A 55 6.43 11.75 -21.03
N ALA A 56 7.51 12.43 -21.41
CA ALA A 56 8.86 12.02 -21.17
C ALA A 56 9.05 12.00 -19.65
N TRP A 57 8.85 10.82 -19.05
CA TRP A 57 9.36 10.50 -17.73
C TRP A 57 10.87 10.67 -17.82
N ARG A 58 11.31 11.87 -17.49
CA ARG A 58 12.70 12.24 -17.29
C ARG A 58 13.23 11.27 -16.25
N GLY A 59 13.83 10.19 -16.73
CA GLY A 59 14.58 9.24 -15.93
C GLY A 59 15.70 10.02 -15.27
N SER A 60 15.45 10.45 -14.03
CA SER A 60 16.47 10.95 -13.15
C SER A 60 17.53 9.86 -13.08
N LYS A 61 18.65 10.10 -13.76
CA LYS A 61 19.90 9.36 -13.58
C LYS A 61 20.21 9.45 -12.08
N THR A 62 19.79 8.44 -11.34
CA THR A 62 20.19 8.28 -9.95
C THR A 62 21.69 8.12 -9.99
N LEU A 63 22.38 9.13 -9.44
CA LEU A 63 23.78 9.05 -9.07
C LEU A 63 23.99 7.67 -8.46
N ARG A 64 24.82 6.87 -9.13
CA ARG A 64 25.30 5.59 -8.61
C ARG A 64 26.21 5.93 -7.43
N HIS A 65 25.59 6.27 -6.31
CA HIS A 65 26.27 6.23 -5.03
C HIS A 65 26.74 4.79 -4.92
N ASN A 66 28.05 4.61 -4.83
CA ASN A 66 28.67 3.36 -4.41
C ASN A 66 28.37 3.12 -2.91
N ASN A 67 27.10 3.29 -2.53
CA ASN A 67 26.60 3.03 -1.20
C ASN A 67 26.67 1.53 -1.03
N GLU A 68 27.52 1.10 -0.12
CA GLU A 68 27.56 -0.26 0.38
C GLU A 68 26.14 -0.63 0.80
N SER A 69 25.47 -1.42 -0.03
CA SER A 69 24.09 -1.82 0.24
C SER A 69 24.05 -2.55 1.57
N THR A 70 23.12 -2.15 2.43
CA THR A 70 22.87 -2.80 3.71
C THR A 70 22.57 -4.29 3.49
N PRO A 71 22.89 -5.15 4.47
CA PRO A 71 22.56 -6.58 4.40
C PRO A 71 21.09 -6.83 4.07
N LEU A 72 20.18 -6.06 4.68
CA LEU A 72 18.75 -6.13 4.39
C LEU A 72 18.43 -5.77 2.94
N ALA A 73 19.04 -4.73 2.38
CA ALA A 73 18.84 -4.37 0.97
C ALA A 73 19.30 -5.49 0.02
N LYS A 74 20.43 -6.15 0.33
CA LYS A 74 20.93 -7.30 -0.43
C LYS A 74 19.94 -8.47 -0.38
N LEU A 75 19.50 -8.85 0.83
CA LEU A 75 18.51 -9.92 1.05
C LEU A 75 17.23 -9.65 0.24
N VAL A 76 16.65 -8.45 0.36
CA VAL A 76 15.41 -8.10 -0.33
C VAL A 76 15.56 -8.17 -1.85
N ARG A 77 16.64 -7.61 -2.41
CA ARG A 77 16.88 -7.66 -3.87
C ARG A 77 17.08 -9.09 -4.34
N GLN A 78 17.83 -9.90 -3.59
CA GLN A 78 18.06 -11.30 -3.90
C GLN A 78 16.75 -12.08 -3.93
N ARG A 79 15.93 -12.01 -2.87
CA ARG A 79 14.67 -12.74 -2.77
C ARG A 79 13.66 -12.34 -3.85
N LEU A 80 13.53 -11.05 -4.15
CA LEU A 80 12.68 -10.61 -5.26
C LEU A 80 13.19 -11.13 -6.62
N GLY A 81 14.51 -11.19 -6.80
CA GLY A 81 15.14 -11.78 -7.98
C GLY A 81 14.89 -13.28 -8.11
N GLU A 82 15.03 -14.03 -7.02
CA GLU A 82 14.75 -15.48 -6.96
C GLU A 82 13.28 -15.79 -7.25
N MET A 83 12.36 -14.95 -6.75
CA MET A 83 10.93 -15.08 -7.00
C MET A 83 10.52 -14.62 -8.41
N GLY A 84 11.39 -13.88 -9.12
CA GLY A 84 11.11 -13.35 -10.45
C GLY A 84 10.01 -12.27 -10.50
N ILE A 85 9.70 -11.65 -9.36
CA ILE A 85 8.63 -10.66 -9.25
C ILE A 85 9.14 -9.22 -9.20
N LYS A 86 8.34 -8.29 -9.73
CA LYS A 86 8.66 -6.86 -9.65
C LYS A 86 8.31 -6.29 -8.27
N GLN A 87 9.00 -5.23 -7.87
CA GLN A 87 8.72 -4.53 -6.61
C GLN A 87 7.25 -4.08 -6.50
N SER A 88 6.68 -3.49 -7.55
CA SER A 88 5.29 -3.02 -7.56
C SER A 88 4.29 -4.17 -7.42
N GLU A 89 4.60 -5.33 -8.00
CA GLU A 89 3.79 -6.54 -7.89
C GLU A 89 3.84 -7.11 -6.47
N PHE A 90 5.03 -7.21 -5.88
CA PHE A 90 5.22 -7.59 -4.48
C PHE A 90 4.41 -6.69 -3.54
N CYS A 91 4.54 -5.37 -3.68
CA CYS A 91 3.83 -4.40 -2.86
C CYS A 91 2.31 -4.55 -2.96
N ARG A 92 1.79 -4.82 -4.17
CA ARG A 92 0.36 -5.05 -4.40
C ARG A 92 -0.12 -6.36 -3.77
N ALA A 93 0.63 -7.44 -3.96
CA ALA A 93 0.26 -8.78 -3.49
C ALA A 93 0.27 -8.88 -1.96
N HIS A 94 1.29 -8.31 -1.31
CA HIS A 94 1.50 -8.44 0.14
C HIS A 94 1.08 -7.21 0.94
N ARG A 95 0.37 -6.25 0.32
CA ARG A 95 -0.06 -4.99 0.94
C ARG A 95 1.11 -4.28 1.66
N PHE A 96 2.26 -4.25 0.98
CA PHE A 96 3.48 -3.65 1.49
C PHE A 96 3.68 -2.25 0.89
N ASP A 97 4.15 -1.30 1.69
CA ASP A 97 4.34 0.08 1.25
C ASP A 97 5.47 0.20 0.21
N GLN A 98 5.12 0.75 -0.97
CA GLN A 98 6.06 0.86 -2.09
C GLN A 98 7.20 1.85 -1.79
N GLY A 99 6.92 2.94 -1.09
CA GLY A 99 7.92 3.92 -0.70
C GLY A 99 8.91 3.35 0.30
N LEU A 100 8.42 2.57 1.26
CA LEU A 100 9.21 1.87 2.26
C LEU A 100 10.12 0.82 1.61
N LEU A 101 9.59 -0.01 0.71
CA LEU A 101 10.40 -1.02 0.02
C LEU A 101 11.49 -0.38 -0.85
N SER A 102 11.17 0.73 -1.51
CA SER A 102 12.14 1.51 -2.27
C SER A 102 13.25 2.06 -1.38
N LYS A 103 12.91 2.59 -0.21
CA LYS A 103 13.89 3.09 0.77
C LYS A 103 14.75 1.97 1.34
N ILE A 104 14.20 0.79 1.63
CA ILE A 104 14.95 -0.40 2.07
C ILE A 104 15.95 -0.80 0.98
N GLN A 105 15.49 -0.97 -0.26
CA GLN A 105 16.34 -1.36 -1.38
C GLN A 105 17.42 -0.32 -1.71
N ASN A 106 17.22 0.95 -1.35
CA ASN A 106 18.23 2.01 -1.52
C ASN A 106 19.06 2.26 -0.25
N SER A 107 18.90 1.43 0.79
CA SER A 107 19.62 1.55 2.07
C SER A 107 19.42 2.90 2.77
N VAL A 108 18.23 3.50 2.61
CA VAL A 108 17.86 4.79 3.22
C VAL A 108 17.27 4.60 4.63
N ILE A 109 16.60 3.47 4.86
CA ILE A 109 15.94 3.17 6.14
C ILE A 109 16.67 2.04 6.86
N THR A 110 16.91 2.24 8.15
CA THR A 110 17.51 1.28 9.09
C THR A 110 16.54 0.79 10.16
N ASN A 111 15.33 1.35 10.23
CA ASN A 111 14.32 0.98 11.22
C ASN A 111 12.98 0.67 10.56
N LEU A 112 12.42 -0.50 10.88
CA LEU A 112 11.10 -0.95 10.41
C LEU A 112 10.19 -1.21 11.60
N SER A 113 8.90 -0.96 11.44
CA SER A 113 7.91 -1.43 12.41
C SER A 113 7.83 -2.96 12.38
N LEU A 114 7.44 -3.57 13.51
CA LEU A 114 7.24 -5.02 13.58
C LEU A 114 6.25 -5.52 12.52
N GLU A 115 5.15 -4.80 12.31
CA GLU A 115 4.17 -5.10 11.26
C GLU A 115 4.82 -5.15 9.87
N SER A 116 5.67 -4.17 9.55
CA SER A 116 6.38 -4.13 8.27
C SER A 116 7.34 -5.31 8.14
N VAL A 117 8.08 -5.64 9.19
CA VAL A 117 8.98 -6.80 9.23
C VAL A 117 8.20 -8.10 8.98
N LEU A 118 7.07 -8.30 9.64
CA LEU A 118 6.24 -9.49 9.49
C LEU A 118 5.65 -9.60 8.07
N ARG A 119 5.14 -8.49 7.51
CA ARG A 119 4.68 -8.49 6.10
C ARG A 119 5.80 -8.78 5.11
N LEU A 120 6.99 -8.22 5.35
CA LEU A 120 8.16 -8.45 4.52
C LEU A 120 8.62 -9.92 4.61
N SER A 121 8.65 -10.48 5.81
CA SER A 121 8.95 -11.90 6.09
C SER A 121 8.01 -12.83 5.34
N VAL A 122 6.70 -12.61 5.47
CA VAL A 122 5.68 -13.39 4.75
C VAL A 122 5.85 -13.25 3.24
N GLY A 123 6.01 -12.01 2.75
CA GLY A 123 6.13 -11.75 1.33
C GLY A 123 7.37 -12.38 0.69
N LEU A 124 8.52 -12.32 1.37
CA LEU A 124 9.78 -12.87 0.87
C LEU A 124 9.96 -14.36 1.20
N SER A 125 9.02 -14.95 1.94
CA SER A 125 9.14 -16.30 2.49
C SER A 125 10.46 -16.50 3.24
N VAL A 126 10.79 -15.55 4.13
CA VAL A 126 12.00 -15.55 4.97
C VAL A 126 11.56 -15.50 6.44
N PRO A 127 12.17 -16.26 7.35
CA PRO A 127 11.86 -16.17 8.78
C PRO A 127 12.01 -14.73 9.32
N PRO A 128 11.10 -14.25 10.19
CA PRO A 128 11.17 -12.89 10.71
C PRO A 128 12.42 -12.65 11.57
N GLU A 129 12.94 -13.69 12.23
CA GLU A 129 14.20 -13.66 12.98
C GLU A 129 15.39 -13.23 12.12
N GLU A 130 15.47 -13.69 10.87
CA GLU A 130 16.55 -13.34 9.96
C GLU A 130 16.50 -11.86 9.60
N ILE A 131 15.31 -11.32 9.31
CA ILE A 131 15.13 -9.90 9.01
C ILE A 131 15.44 -9.04 10.23
N LEU A 132 15.00 -9.46 11.43
CA LEU A 132 15.25 -8.75 12.68
C LEU A 132 16.74 -8.76 13.07
N ALA A 133 17.45 -9.86 12.82
CA ALA A 133 18.90 -9.95 13.01
C ALA A 133 19.65 -8.96 12.12
N LEU A 134 19.23 -8.80 10.85
CA LEU A 134 19.82 -7.82 9.92
C LEU A 134 19.54 -6.36 10.29
N LEU A 135 18.51 -6.12 11.13
CA LEU A 135 18.15 -4.82 11.66
C LEU A 135 18.75 -4.55 13.04
N ASP A 136 19.43 -5.52 13.64
CA ASP A 136 19.89 -5.48 15.04
C ASP A 136 18.75 -5.24 16.03
N ARG A 137 17.59 -5.87 15.77
CA ARG A 137 16.33 -5.70 16.53
C ARG A 137 15.78 -7.02 17.05
N MET A 138 16.63 -7.84 17.67
CA MET A 138 16.22 -9.13 18.24
C MET A 138 15.34 -8.98 19.49
N ASP A 139 15.34 -7.79 20.11
CA ASP A 139 14.39 -7.38 21.16
C ASP A 139 12.93 -7.60 20.74
N LEU A 140 12.61 -7.31 19.48
CA LEU A 140 11.26 -7.48 18.95
C LEU A 140 10.88 -8.94 18.76
N HIS A 141 11.84 -9.80 18.43
CA HIS A 141 11.60 -11.23 18.33
C HIS A 141 11.30 -11.83 19.69
N ASP A 142 12.10 -11.47 20.71
CA ASP A 142 11.90 -11.93 22.08
C ASP A 142 10.54 -11.48 22.61
N LEU A 143 10.13 -10.25 22.31
CA LEU A 143 8.81 -9.73 22.69
C LEU A 143 7.67 -10.56 22.07
N VAL A 144 7.79 -10.90 20.78
CA VAL A 144 6.80 -11.74 20.09
C VAL A 144 6.77 -13.14 20.70
N LEU A 145 7.94 -13.76 20.92
CA LEU A 145 8.00 -15.08 21.55
C LEU A 145 7.39 -15.07 22.95
N GLN A 146 7.65 -14.06 23.77
CA GLN A 146 7.06 -13.94 25.11
C GLN A 146 5.53 -13.82 25.03
N ALA A 147 5.01 -12.95 24.16
CA ALA A 147 3.57 -12.74 24.01
C ALA A 147 2.82 -14.01 23.60
N TYR A 148 3.38 -14.82 22.68
CA TYR A 148 2.72 -16.03 22.20
C TYR A 148 3.05 -17.29 23.02
N SER A 149 4.23 -17.39 23.61
CA SER A 149 4.62 -18.55 24.45
C SER A 149 3.72 -18.71 25.68
N ALA A 150 3.29 -17.60 26.31
CA ALA A 150 2.35 -17.64 27.42
C ALA A 150 1.01 -18.30 27.05
N GLU A 151 0.49 -18.04 25.85
CA GLU A 151 -0.81 -18.57 25.40
C GLU A 151 -0.75 -20.04 24.99
N PHE A 152 0.39 -20.50 24.47
CA PHE A 152 0.59 -21.91 24.12
C PHE A 152 0.82 -22.81 25.33
N THR A 153 1.41 -22.28 26.40
CA THR A 153 1.69 -23.06 27.61
C THR A 153 0.43 -23.25 28.46
N ALA A 154 -0.45 -22.24 28.53
CA ALA A 154 -1.71 -22.31 29.27
C ALA A 154 -2.66 -23.41 28.75
N LYS A 155 -2.72 -23.64 27.44
CA LYS A 155 -3.59 -24.67 26.83
C LYS A 155 -3.11 -26.11 27.03
N LYS A 156 -1.86 -26.32 27.45
CA LYS A 156 -1.28 -27.65 27.64
C LYS A 156 -1.48 -28.18 29.08
N ALA A 157 -1.85 -27.32 30.02
CA ALA A 157 -2.07 -27.67 31.42
C ALA A 157 -3.53 -28.06 31.75
N GLU A 158 -4.44 -28.04 30.78
CA GLU A 158 -5.86 -28.40 30.93
C GLU A 158 -6.19 -29.80 30.36
N LYS A 159 -5.22 -30.72 30.37
CA LYS A 159 -5.43 -32.11 29.97
C LYS A 159 -4.95 -33.09 31.03
#